data_AF-A0A349BCI5-F1
#
_entry.id   AF-A0A349BCI5-F1
#
_cell.length_a   1.000
_cell.length_b   1.000
_cell.length_c   1.000
_cell.angle_alpha   90.00
_cell.angle_beta   90.00
_cell.angle_gamma   90.00
#
_symmetry.space_group_name_H-M   'P 1'
#
loop_
_entity.id
_entity.type
_entity.pdbx_description
1 polymer ?
#
loop_
_entity_poly.entity_id
_entity_poly.type
_entity_poly.pdbx_seq_one_letter_code
_entity_poly.pdbx_strand_id
1 'polypeptide(L)'
;RQSIVGGGSIYPFCHNIMLKARDEGLGGVMTTAICREEAALAELLGIPESHAVASLIALGHPEQTVTKLRRDPVEDFAVVDRFDGEAFEVR
;
A
#
# COMPACT_ATOMS: atom_id res chain seq x y z
N ARG A 1 -18.14 10.06 -4.79
CA ARG A 1 -17.18 8.95 -4.90
C ARG A 1 -15.97 9.48 -5.65
N GLN A 2 -14.78 9.51 -5.04
CA GLN A 2 -13.55 9.73 -5.82
C GLN A 2 -13.47 8.64 -6.90
N SER A 3 -13.08 9.04 -8.11
CA SER A 3 -12.91 8.09 -9.23
C SER A 3 -11.88 7.03 -8.82
N ILE A 4 -12.17 5.75 -9.06
CA ILE A 4 -11.24 4.63 -8.82
C ILE A 4 -9.88 4.86 -9.53
N VAL A 5 -9.88 5.65 -10.60
CA VAL A 5 -8.67 6.00 -11.37
C VAL A 5 -7.90 7.19 -10.76
N GLY A 6 -8.61 8.09 -10.07
CA GLY A 6 -8.02 9.26 -9.42
C GLY A 6 -7.17 8.83 -8.22
N GLY A 7 -5.86 8.76 -8.40
CA GLY A 7 -4.92 8.31 -7.37
C GLY A 7 -4.33 6.91 -7.61
N GLY A 8 -4.55 6.30 -8.78
CA GLY A 8 -3.97 4.99 -9.11
C GLY A 8 -2.42 4.95 -9.06
N SER A 9 -1.76 6.10 -9.16
CA SER A 9 -0.31 6.23 -9.00
C SER A 9 0.18 6.31 -7.55
N ILE A 10 -0.70 6.59 -6.58
CA ILE A 10 -0.32 6.84 -5.18
C ILE A 10 0.19 5.54 -4.54
N TYR A 11 -0.58 4.45 -4.61
CA TYR A 11 -0.17 3.20 -3.95
C TYR A 11 1.07 2.54 -4.58
N PRO A 12 1.29 2.57 -5.92
CA PRO A 12 2.57 2.20 -6.50
C PRO A 12 3.74 3.08 -6.02
N PHE A 13 3.52 4.40 -5.88
CA PHE A 13 4.54 5.29 -5.31
C PHE A 13 4.86 4.95 -3.85
N CYS A 14 3.84 4.73 -3.02
CA CYS A 14 4.00 4.27 -1.64
C CYS A 14 4.75 2.93 -1.59
N HIS A 15 4.44 1.99 -2.49
CA HIS A 15 5.13 0.71 -2.59
C HIS A 15 6.63 0.90 -2.92
N ASN A 16 6.96 1.80 -3.85
CA ASN A 16 8.36 2.11 -4.17
C ASN A 16 9.12 2.67 -2.96
N ILE A 17 8.50 3.55 -2.18
CA ILE A 17 9.10 4.05 -0.92
C ILE A 17 9.38 2.89 0.02
N MET A 18 8.41 1.99 0.21
CA MET A 18 8.55 0.85 1.11
C MET A 18 9.63 -0.14 0.65
N LEU A 19 9.75 -0.38 -0.65
CA LEU A 19 10.81 -1.20 -1.23
C LEU A 19 12.20 -0.58 -0.97
N LYS A 20 12.36 0.73 -1.22
CA LYS A 20 13.63 1.41 -0.98
C LYS A 20 13.96 1.47 0.52
N ALA A 21 12.97 1.70 1.37
CA ALA A 21 13.15 1.66 2.83
C ALA A 21 13.70 0.29 3.27
N ARG A 22 13.14 -0.80 2.74
CA ARG A 22 13.63 -2.16 3.03
C ARG A 22 15.07 -2.39 2.58
N ASP A 23 15.44 -1.90 1.39
CA ASP A 23 16.80 -1.95 0.86
C ASP A 23 17.80 -1.20 1.76
N GLU A 24 17.37 -0.08 2.36
CA GLU A 24 18.14 0.69 3.35
C GLU A 24 18.09 0.09 4.78
N GLY A 25 17.54 -1.11 4.96
CA GLY A 25 17.44 -1.79 6.26
C GLY A 25 16.36 -1.24 7.19
N LEU A 26 15.45 -0.41 6.69
CA LEU A 26 14.29 0.07 7.44
C LEU A 26 13.11 -0.92 7.33
N GLY A 27 12.32 -0.97 8.41
CA GLY A 27 10.99 -1.56 8.42
C GLY A 27 9.94 -0.47 8.27
N GLY A 28 8.73 -0.86 7.82
CA GLY A 28 7.64 0.09 7.77
C GLY A 28 6.27 -0.55 7.57
N VAL A 29 5.24 0.26 7.77
CA VAL A 29 3.84 -0.08 7.52
C VAL A 29 3.17 1.04 6.74
N MET A 30 2.41 0.67 5.71
CA MET A 30 1.46 1.56 5.04
C MET A 30 0.06 1.25 5.56
N THR A 31 -0.69 2.26 5.97
CA THR A 31 -2.06 2.11 6.46
C THR A 31 -2.95 3.26 6.00
N THR A 32 -4.23 2.97 5.79
CA THR A 32 -5.28 3.95 5.47
C THR A 32 -6.16 4.26 6.68
N ALA A 33 -5.85 3.72 7.86
CA ALA A 33 -6.65 3.94 9.06
C ALA A 33 -6.81 5.44 9.40
N ILE A 34 -5.76 6.23 9.20
CA ILE A 34 -5.78 7.69 9.48
C ILE A 34 -6.71 8.46 8.54
N CYS A 35 -7.01 7.94 7.35
CA CYS A 35 -7.93 8.57 6.40
C CYS A 35 -9.35 8.69 6.97
N ARG A 36 -9.70 7.89 7.99
CA ARG A 36 -10.99 8.02 8.70
C ARG A 36 -11.10 9.31 9.52
N GLU A 37 -9.95 9.87 9.90
CA GLU A 37 -9.83 11.09 10.71
C GLU A 37 -9.23 12.25 9.87
N GLU A 38 -9.45 12.22 8.56
CA GLU A 38 -8.82 13.16 7.60
C GLU A 38 -9.04 14.63 7.97
N ALA A 39 -10.23 15.01 8.46
CA ALA A 39 -10.51 16.38 8.85
C ALA A 39 -9.64 16.83 10.04
N ALA A 40 -9.54 16.01 11.09
CA ALA A 40 -8.69 16.30 12.25
C ALA A 40 -7.21 16.32 11.87
N LEU A 41 -6.79 15.41 10.98
CA LEU A 41 -5.41 15.38 10.46
C LEU A 41 -5.10 16.63 9.63
N ALA A 42 -6.04 17.05 8.78
CA ALA A 42 -5.90 18.23 7.95
C ALA A 42 -5.77 19.50 8.78
N GLU A 43 -6.59 19.65 9.82
CA GLU A 43 -6.46 20.74 10.79
C GLU A 43 -5.10 20.69 11.51
N LEU A 44 -4.72 19.52 12.04
CA LEU A 44 -3.49 19.34 12.81
C LEU A 44 -2.23 19.65 12.00
N LEU A 45 -2.18 19.24 10.73
CA LEU A 45 -1.03 19.40 9.87
C LEU A 45 -1.12 20.61 8.92
N GLY A 46 -2.23 21.36 8.97
CA GLY A 46 -2.47 22.49 8.07
C GLY A 46 -2.57 22.08 6.60
N ILE A 47 -3.23 20.95 6.30
CA ILE A 47 -3.39 20.45 4.93
C ILE A 47 -4.40 21.33 4.18
N PRO A 48 -4.08 21.86 2.98
CA PRO A 48 -5.01 22.67 2.21
C PRO A 48 -6.24 21.89 1.74
N GLU A 49 -7.38 22.56 1.58
CA GLU A 49 -8.65 21.95 1.11
C GLU A 49 -8.55 21.29 -0.28
N SER A 50 -7.57 21.68 -1.09
CA SER A 50 -7.31 21.09 -2.41
C SER A 50 -6.60 19.73 -2.36
N HIS A 51 -6.19 19.27 -1.18
CA HIS A 51 -5.46 18.03 -0.96
C HIS A 51 -6.31 17.00 -0.21
N ALA A 52 -5.95 15.74 -0.38
CA ALA A 52 -6.57 14.63 0.34
C ALA A 52 -5.50 13.67 0.89
N VAL A 53 -5.83 12.98 1.97
CA VAL A 53 -4.96 12.02 2.64
C VAL A 53 -5.22 10.62 2.10
N ALA A 54 -4.25 10.07 1.36
CA ALA A 54 -4.42 8.77 0.72
C ALA A 54 -3.92 7.58 1.56
N SER A 55 -2.87 7.78 2.37
CA SER A 55 -2.32 6.80 3.31
C SER A 55 -1.29 7.43 4.25
N LEU A 56 -0.99 6.75 5.34
CA LEU A 56 0.17 6.98 6.20
C LEU A 56 1.23 5.90 5.94
N ILE A 57 2.50 6.31 5.84
CA ILE A 57 3.66 5.42 5.88
C ILE A 57 4.43 5.72 7.16
N ALA A 58 4.57 4.72 8.03
CA ALA A 58 5.49 4.78 9.16
C ALA A 58 6.73 3.95 8.85
N LEU A 59 7.93 4.55 9.04
CA LEU A 59 9.23 3.90 8.82
C LEU A 59 10.07 3.97 10.10
N GLY A 60 10.96 3.00 10.28
CA GLY A 60 11.94 3.01 11.37
C GLY A 60 12.93 1.86 11.28
N HIS A 61 13.88 1.83 12.21
CA HIS A 61 14.83 0.73 12.33
C HIS A 61 14.15 -0.44 13.06
N PRO A 62 13.98 -1.61 12.42
CA PRO A 62 13.29 -2.73 13.03
C PRO A 62 14.18 -3.39 14.08
N GLU A 63 13.69 -3.54 15.31
CA GLU A 63 14.35 -4.41 16.31
C GLU A 63 14.32 -5.88 15.86
N GLN A 64 13.27 -6.27 15.15
CA GLN A 64 13.09 -7.60 14.58
C GLN A 64 12.51 -7.51 13.17
N THR A 65 13.11 -8.23 12.23
CA THR A 65 12.58 -8.38 10.86
C THR A 65 11.77 -9.66 10.74
N VAL A 66 10.52 -9.55 10.30
CA VAL A 66 9.69 -10.72 9.95
C VAL A 66 10.20 -11.31 8.64
N THR A 67 10.69 -12.54 8.68
CA THR A 67 11.26 -13.24 7.51
C THR A 67 10.35 -14.34 6.95
N LYS A 68 9.35 -14.78 7.72
CA LYS A 68 8.39 -15.82 7.31
C LYS A 68 7.03 -15.19 7.10
N LEU A 69 6.76 -14.77 5.87
CA LEU A 69 5.45 -14.33 5.44
C LEU A 69 4.79 -15.48 4.67
N ARG A 70 3.55 -15.81 5.00
CA ARG A 70 2.75 -16.74 4.21
C ARG A 70 2.01 -15.95 3.14
N ARG A 71 2.11 -16.39 1.89
CA ARG A 71 1.30 -15.97 0.76
C ARG A 71 0.63 -17.20 0.20
N ASP A 72 -0.57 -17.03 -0.33
CA ASP A 72 -1.23 -18.10 -1.07
C ASP A 72 -0.47 -18.33 -2.40
N PRO A 73 -0.48 -19.56 -2.93
CA PRO A 73 0.02 -19.84 -4.28
C PRO A 73 -0.60 -18.91 -5.33
N VAL A 74 0.14 -18.58 -6.38
CA VAL A 74 -0.32 -17.60 -7.38
C VAL A 74 -1.48 -18.14 -8.21
N GLU A 75 -1.50 -19.44 -8.45
CA GLU A 75 -2.58 -20.19 -9.10
C GLU A 75 -3.93 -20.06 -8.38
N ASP A 76 -3.92 -19.74 -7.08
CA ASP A 76 -5.16 -19.61 -6.29
C ASP A 76 -5.89 -18.26 -6.53
N PHE A 77 -5.21 -17.26 -7.10
CA PHE A 77 -5.79 -15.92 -7.27
C PHE A 77 -5.50 -15.22 -8.60
N ALA A 78 -4.59 -15.75 -9.42
CA ALA A 78 -4.30 -15.22 -10.75
C ALA A 78 -4.94 -16.09 -11.83
N VAL A 79 -5.57 -15.46 -12.82
CA VAL A 79 -6.26 -16.10 -13.94
C VAL A 79 -5.82 -15.50 -15.26
N VAL A 80 -5.89 -16.29 -16.34
CA VAL A 80 -5.47 -15.88 -17.68
C VAL A 80 -6.67 -15.35 -18.47
N ASP A 81 -6.48 -14.19 -19.11
CA ASP A 81 -7.41 -13.46 -20.00
C ASP A 81 -8.74 -12.99 -19.42
N ARG A 82 -9.39 -13.79 -18.57
CA ARG A 82 -10.73 -13.52 -18.03
C ARG A 82 -10.77 -13.74 -16.53
N PHE A 83 -11.65 -13.00 -15.85
CA PHE A 83 -11.85 -13.14 -14.41
C PHE A 83 -12.37 -14.53 -14.00
N ASP A 84 -13.09 -15.20 -14.90
CA ASP A 84 -13.55 -16.60 -14.79
C ASP A 84 -12.68 -17.57 -15.60
N GLY A 85 -11.46 -17.15 -15.98
CA GLY A 85 -10.53 -17.91 -16.80
C GLY A 85 -9.81 -19.02 -16.05
N GLU A 86 -8.95 -19.74 -16.77
CA GLU A 86 -8.10 -20.77 -16.18
C GLU A 86 -7.09 -20.15 -15.20
N ALA A 87 -6.77 -20.90 -14.15
CA ALA A 87 -5.75 -20.52 -13.17
C ALA A 87 -4.38 -20.35 -13.86
N PHE A 88 -3.60 -19.39 -13.37
CA PHE A 88 -2.24 -19.19 -13.84
C PHE A 88 -1.33 -20.35 -13.44
N GLU A 89 -0.73 -21.04 -14.42
CA GLU A 89 0.22 -22.13 -14.16
C GLU A 89 1.67 -21.60 -14.01
N VAL A 90 2.29 -21.87 -12.86
CA VAL A 90 3.72 -21.61 -12.65
C VAL A 90 4.54 -22.72 -13.31
N ARG A 91 5.45 -22.34 -14.22
CA ARG A 91 6.41 -23.26 -14.86
C ARG A 91 7.68 -23.42 -14.03
#